data_AF-A0A2E1KCP2-F1
#
_entry.id   AF-A0A2E1KCP2-F1
#
_cell.length_a   1.000
_cell.length_b   1.000
_cell.length_c   1.000
_cell.angle_alpha   90.00
_cell.angle_beta   90.00
_cell.angle_gamma   90.00
#
_symmetry.space_group_name_H-M   'P 1'
#
loop_
_entity.id
_entity.type
_entity.pdbx_description
1 polymer ?
#
loop_
_entity_poly.entity_id
_entity_poly.type
_entity_poly.pdbx_seq_one_letter_code
_entity_poly.pdbx_strand_id
1 'polypeptide(L)'
;MLNVKKVVYGWVFIFMYMLPLDVASGQSKTVDDGVFTQMQVDAGKPVYDNSCKTCHDMRFYRDALKSWDGQPVLWMWEAILGTMPADNPGSLMLDEYTDVVAYILSENGFPVGEEALDPDVNMGDILIVSP
;
A
#
# COMPACT_ATOMS: atom_id res chain seq x y z
N MET A 1 34.21 -55.37 -56.60
CA MET A 1 34.32 -54.04 -55.94
C MET A 1 32.92 -53.48 -55.80
N LEU A 2 32.30 -53.56 -54.61
CA LEU A 2 30.99 -52.94 -54.33
C LEU A 2 31.15 -52.10 -53.07
N ASN A 3 30.96 -50.79 -53.21
CA ASN A 3 31.21 -49.78 -52.19
C ASN A 3 29.87 -49.39 -51.55
N VAL A 4 29.58 -49.90 -50.36
CA VAL A 4 28.34 -49.58 -49.63
C VAL A 4 28.58 -48.33 -48.78
N LYS A 5 28.06 -47.19 -49.22
CA LYS A 5 28.06 -45.94 -48.43
C LYS A 5 27.05 -46.08 -47.29
N LYS A 6 27.54 -46.09 -46.05
CA LYS A 6 26.70 -46.02 -44.84
C LYS A 6 26.16 -44.60 -44.71
N VAL A 7 24.85 -44.42 -44.84
CA VAL A 7 24.16 -43.16 -44.54
C VAL A 7 23.85 -43.16 -43.05
N VAL A 8 24.47 -42.23 -42.32
CA VAL A 8 24.20 -42.01 -40.88
C VAL A 8 23.07 -40.98 -40.79
N TYR A 9 21.89 -41.41 -40.37
CA TYR A 9 20.78 -40.52 -40.04
C TYR A 9 21.06 -39.86 -38.68
N GLY A 10 21.50 -38.60 -38.71
CA GLY A 10 21.65 -37.79 -37.50
C GLY A 10 20.29 -37.37 -36.96
N TRP A 11 19.99 -37.75 -35.72
CA TRP A 11 18.78 -37.33 -35.00
C TRP A 11 19.03 -35.93 -34.43
N VAL A 12 18.35 -34.92 -34.97
CA VAL A 12 18.34 -33.57 -34.38
C VAL A 12 17.32 -33.57 -33.24
N PHE A 13 17.82 -33.65 -31.99
CA PHE A 13 17.01 -33.37 -30.81
C PHE A 13 16.87 -31.85 -30.65
N ILE A 14 15.70 -31.31 -30.99
CA ILE A 14 15.35 -29.93 -30.64
C ILE A 14 15.09 -29.90 -29.13
N PHE A 15 16.10 -29.48 -28.36
CA PHE A 15 15.92 -29.11 -26.96
C PHE A 15 15.16 -27.78 -26.92
N MET A 16 13.84 -27.86 -26.77
CA MET A 16 13.02 -26.69 -26.48
C MET A 16 13.29 -26.28 -25.03
N TYR A 17 14.18 -25.30 -24.85
CA TYR A 17 14.41 -24.67 -23.56
C TYR A 17 13.13 -23.93 -23.14
N MET A 18 12.36 -24.50 -22.21
CA MET A 18 11.40 -23.74 -21.42
C MET A 18 12.20 -22.78 -20.55
N LEU A 19 12.21 -21.50 -20.93
CA LEU A 19 12.65 -20.43 -20.03
C LEU A 19 11.60 -20.33 -18.90
N PRO A 20 11.99 -20.42 -17.63
CA PRO A 20 11.08 -20.07 -16.55
C PRO A 20 10.69 -18.59 -16.70
N LEU A 21 9.39 -18.33 -16.76
CA LEU A 21 8.86 -16.99 -16.53
C LEU A 21 8.98 -16.75 -15.03
N ASP A 22 10.01 -16.01 -14.63
CA ASP A 22 10.08 -15.44 -13.29
C ASP A 22 8.95 -14.42 -13.17
N VAL A 23 7.78 -14.87 -12.70
CA VAL A 23 6.75 -13.98 -12.20
C VAL A 23 7.32 -13.37 -10.92
N ALA A 24 7.87 -12.16 -11.03
CA ALA A 24 8.23 -11.38 -9.85
C ALA A 24 6.94 -11.14 -9.04
N SER A 25 6.77 -11.91 -7.96
CA SER A 25 5.80 -11.58 -6.93
C SER A 25 6.33 -10.34 -6.20
N GLY A 26 6.01 -9.16 -6.72
CA GLY A 26 6.17 -7.93 -5.96
C GLY A 26 5.33 -8.07 -4.70
N GLN A 27 5.98 -8.24 -3.55
CA GLN A 27 5.30 -8.20 -2.27
C GLN A 27 4.68 -6.80 -2.15
N SER A 28 3.36 -6.73 -2.00
CA SER A 28 2.65 -5.46 -1.84
C SER A 28 3.24 -4.71 -0.64
N LYS A 29 3.52 -3.42 -0.82
CA LYS A 29 3.96 -2.54 0.28
C LYS A 29 2.84 -2.44 1.29
N THR A 30 3.17 -2.38 2.56
CA THR A 30 2.21 -2.30 3.66
C THR A 30 2.55 -1.14 4.57
N VAL A 31 1.61 -0.76 5.44
CA VAL A 31 1.84 0.26 6.46
C VAL A 31 2.98 -0.07 7.44
N ASP A 32 3.40 -1.34 7.55
CA ASP A 32 4.58 -1.75 8.34
C ASP A 32 5.92 -1.34 7.69
N ASP A 33 5.94 -0.96 6.42
CA ASP A 33 7.15 -0.65 5.65
C ASP A 33 7.61 0.82 5.77
N GLY A 34 7.10 1.58 6.75
CA GLY A 34 7.48 2.98 6.94
C GLY A 34 6.98 3.88 5.80
N VAL A 35 5.67 3.91 5.60
CA VAL A 35 5.04 4.50 4.40
C VAL A 35 4.63 5.97 4.52
N PHE A 36 4.88 6.59 5.67
CA PHE A 36 4.60 7.99 5.94
C PHE A 36 5.78 8.62 6.69
N THR A 37 5.92 9.94 6.57
CA THR A 37 7.02 10.66 7.22
C THR A 37 6.64 11.20 8.60
N GLN A 38 7.64 11.46 9.45
CA GLN A 38 7.42 12.17 10.70
C GLN A 38 6.79 13.56 10.48
N MET A 39 7.10 14.23 9.37
CA MET A 39 6.51 15.54 9.04
C MET A 39 4.99 15.45 8.87
N GLN A 40 4.49 14.39 8.22
CA GLN A 40 3.05 14.16 8.07
C GLN A 40 2.39 13.82 9.41
N VAL A 41 3.07 13.06 10.28
CA VAL A 41 2.59 12.78 11.64
C VAL A 41 2.43 14.08 12.44
N ASP A 42 3.45 14.95 12.40
CA ASP A 42 3.45 16.21 13.14
C ASP A 42 2.37 17.17 12.62
N ALA A 43 2.16 17.21 11.29
CA ALA A 43 1.12 18.01 10.65
C ALA A 43 -0.29 17.45 10.88
N GLY A 44 -0.44 16.12 10.97
CA GLY A 44 -1.71 15.45 11.15
C GLY A 44 -2.27 15.52 12.57
N LYS A 45 -1.38 15.64 13.56
CA LYS A 45 -1.78 15.76 14.97
C LYS A 45 -2.76 16.91 15.24
N PRO A 46 -2.50 18.17 14.84
CA PRO A 46 -3.47 19.25 15.05
C PRO A 46 -4.77 19.04 14.28
N VAL A 47 -4.74 18.40 13.10
CA VAL A 47 -5.96 18.05 12.34
C VAL A 47 -6.81 17.07 13.15
N TYR A 48 -6.22 16.00 13.67
CA TYR A 48 -6.91 15.05 14.54
C TYR A 48 -7.51 15.74 15.78
N ASP A 49 -6.70 16.60 16.42
CA ASP A 49 -7.09 17.30 17.64
C ASP A 49 -8.28 18.24 17.43
N ASN A 50 -8.40 18.86 16.27
CA ASN A 50 -9.43 19.85 15.99
C ASN A 50 -10.67 19.26 15.31
N SER A 51 -10.50 18.24 14.47
CA SER A 51 -11.54 17.80 13.53
C SER A 51 -12.02 16.37 13.76
N CYS A 52 -11.25 15.53 14.46
CA CYS A 52 -11.54 14.08 14.57
C CYS A 52 -11.89 13.65 15.99
N LYS A 53 -11.08 14.06 16.98
CA LYS A 53 -11.12 13.48 18.33
C LYS A 53 -12.38 13.77 19.14
N THR A 54 -13.15 14.78 18.74
CA THR A 54 -14.45 15.10 19.35
C THR A 54 -15.42 13.92 19.27
N CYS A 55 -15.33 13.13 18.20
CA CYS A 55 -16.19 11.97 17.95
C CYS A 55 -15.43 10.63 17.93
N HIS A 56 -14.15 10.63 17.54
CA HIS A 56 -13.37 9.42 17.31
C HIS A 56 -12.06 9.41 18.14
N ASP A 57 -12.01 8.58 19.18
CA ASP A 57 -10.77 8.35 19.94
C ASP A 57 -9.78 7.44 19.18
N MET A 58 -8.52 7.33 19.63
CA MET A 58 -7.53 6.46 18.96
C MET A 58 -7.90 4.97 19.00
N ARG A 59 -8.70 4.54 19.98
CA ARG A 59 -9.20 3.16 20.05
C ARG A 59 -10.19 2.87 18.91
N PHE A 60 -11.04 3.82 18.56
CA PHE A 60 -11.89 3.73 17.37
C PHE A 60 -11.04 3.49 16.13
N TYR A 61 -9.96 4.25 15.94
CA TYR A 61 -9.09 4.08 14.77
C TYR A 61 -8.34 2.74 14.77
N ARG A 62 -7.93 2.24 15.94
CA ARG A 62 -7.38 0.88 16.06
C ARG A 62 -8.35 -0.19 15.54
N ASP A 63 -9.64 -0.08 15.88
CA ASP A 63 -10.65 -1.03 15.44
C ASP A 63 -11.06 -0.81 13.97
N ALA A 64 -11.01 0.44 13.49
CA ALA A 64 -11.18 0.75 12.07
C ALA A 64 -10.07 0.10 11.24
N LEU A 65 -8.80 0.26 11.62
CA LEU A 65 -7.65 -0.31 10.89
C LEU A 65 -7.75 -1.83 10.74
N LYS A 66 -8.24 -2.56 11.76
CA LYS A 66 -8.54 -4.00 11.63
C LYS A 66 -9.64 -4.31 10.62
N SER A 67 -10.62 -3.42 10.49
CA SER A 67 -11.73 -3.58 9.54
C SER A 67 -11.29 -3.27 8.09
N TRP A 68 -10.24 -2.48 7.94
CA TRP A 68 -9.61 -2.14 6.66
C TRP A 68 -8.40 -3.04 6.31
N ASP A 69 -8.15 -4.10 7.07
CA ASP A 69 -7.04 -5.04 6.82
C ASP A 69 -7.07 -5.58 5.37
N GLY A 70 -5.92 -5.54 4.71
CA GLY A 70 -5.74 -5.93 3.32
C GLY A 70 -6.32 -4.95 2.29
N GLN A 71 -6.88 -3.81 2.70
CA GLN A 71 -7.36 -2.77 1.78
C GLN A 71 -6.28 -1.71 1.52
N PRO A 72 -6.29 -1.05 0.35
CA PRO A 72 -5.44 0.10 0.09
C PRO A 72 -5.68 1.25 1.07
N VAL A 73 -4.61 1.93 1.49
CA VAL A 73 -4.70 3.16 2.29
C VAL A 73 -5.55 4.22 1.58
N LEU A 74 -5.49 4.27 0.25
CA LEU A 74 -6.26 5.21 -0.57
C LEU A 74 -7.77 5.10 -0.29
N TRP A 75 -8.30 3.88 -0.16
CA TRP A 75 -9.75 3.69 0.03
C TRP A 75 -10.21 4.18 1.40
N MET A 76 -9.38 4.01 2.43
CA MET A 76 -9.65 4.59 3.75
C MET A 76 -9.59 6.11 3.70
N TRP A 77 -8.58 6.68 3.02
CA TRP A 77 -8.45 8.13 2.83
C TRP A 77 -9.66 8.73 2.10
N GLU A 78 -10.11 8.11 0.99
CA GLU A 78 -11.28 8.52 0.22
C GLU A 78 -12.56 8.45 1.05
N ALA A 79 -12.70 7.41 1.88
CA ALA A 79 -13.83 7.28 2.80
C ALA A 79 -13.84 8.41 3.84
N ILE A 80 -12.69 8.75 4.42
CA ILE A 80 -12.58 9.87 5.36
C ILE A 80 -12.91 11.19 4.63
N LEU A 81 -12.31 11.45 3.47
CA LEU A 81 -12.58 12.64 2.65
C LEU A 81 -14.08 12.79 2.34
N GLY A 82 -14.72 11.72 1.87
CA GLY A 82 -16.10 11.76 1.41
C GLY A 82 -17.16 11.77 2.51
N THR A 83 -16.80 11.43 3.76
CA THR A 83 -17.77 11.29 4.86
C THR A 83 -17.45 12.13 6.09
N MET A 84 -16.26 12.70 6.18
CA MET A 84 -15.80 13.47 7.33
C MET A 84 -15.33 14.87 6.94
N PRO A 85 -15.42 15.85 7.87
CA PRO A 85 -16.16 15.82 9.13
C PRO A 85 -17.66 15.55 8.96
N ALA A 86 -18.30 14.89 9.93
CA ALA A 86 -19.67 14.37 9.77
C ALA A 86 -20.74 15.45 9.50
N ASP A 87 -20.50 16.68 9.97
CA ASP A 87 -21.36 17.84 9.76
C ASP A 87 -21.02 18.62 8.48
N ASN A 88 -19.82 18.43 7.92
CA ASN A 88 -19.36 19.10 6.71
C ASN A 88 -18.33 18.25 5.93
N PRO A 89 -18.75 17.15 5.26
CA PRO A 89 -17.83 16.27 4.55
C PRO A 89 -17.02 16.97 3.46
N GLY A 90 -15.73 16.62 3.33
CA GLY A 90 -14.83 17.18 2.31
C GLY A 90 -14.38 18.62 2.57
N SER A 91 -14.51 19.12 3.80
CA SER A 91 -14.21 20.52 4.14
C SER A 91 -12.77 20.81 4.53
N LEU A 92 -11.96 19.79 4.78
CA LEU A 92 -10.52 19.95 5.01
C LEU A 92 -9.76 19.98 3.68
N MET A 93 -8.54 20.50 3.70
CA MET A 93 -7.63 20.41 2.56
C MET A 93 -7.19 18.96 2.33
N LEU A 94 -6.86 18.59 1.09
CA LEU A 94 -6.43 17.23 0.75
C LEU A 94 -5.21 16.79 1.59
N ASP A 95 -4.24 17.70 1.77
CA ASP A 95 -3.06 17.44 2.59
C ASP A 95 -3.42 17.20 4.07
N GLU A 96 -4.44 17.89 4.61
CA GLU A 96 -4.90 17.66 5.98
C GLU A 96 -5.48 16.25 6.17
N TYR A 97 -6.19 15.72 5.16
CA TYR A 97 -6.64 14.32 5.18
C TYR A 97 -5.49 13.33 5.10
N THR A 98 -4.49 13.61 4.26
CA THR A 98 -3.30 12.78 4.12
C THR A 98 -2.48 12.74 5.41
N ASP A 99 -2.24 13.90 6.00
CA ASP A 99 -1.47 14.04 7.22
C ASP A 99 -2.18 13.41 8.42
N VAL A 100 -3.50 13.56 8.55
CA VAL A 100 -4.24 12.92 9.65
C VAL A 100 -4.24 11.40 9.53
N VAL A 101 -4.24 10.84 8.31
CA VAL A 101 -4.06 9.39 8.09
C VAL A 101 -2.68 8.95 8.57
N ALA A 102 -1.61 9.68 8.25
CA ALA A 102 -0.26 9.38 8.74
C ALA A 102 -0.19 9.42 10.28
N TYR A 103 -0.81 10.44 10.91
CA TYR A 103 -0.89 10.54 12.36
C TYR A 103 -1.64 9.37 12.99
N ILE A 104 -2.79 8.97 12.43
CA ILE A 104 -3.57 7.80 12.88
C ILE A 104 -2.72 6.52 12.80
N LEU A 105 -2.00 6.30 11.70
CA LEU A 105 -1.14 5.13 11.55
C LEU A 105 -0.01 5.11 12.60
N SER A 106 0.66 6.25 12.81
CA SER A 106 1.72 6.38 13.81
C SER A 106 1.22 6.08 15.23
N GLU A 107 0.09 6.64 15.63
CA GLU A 107 -0.52 6.42 16.95
C GLU A 107 -1.01 4.98 17.16
N ASN A 108 -1.16 4.22 16.06
CA ASN A 108 -1.49 2.80 16.09
C ASN A 108 -0.27 1.87 16.01
N GLY A 109 0.95 2.42 16.00
CA GLY A 109 2.19 1.68 16.16
C GLY A 109 2.96 1.37 14.87
N PHE A 110 2.49 1.87 13.73
CA PHE A 110 3.21 1.73 12.47
C PHE A 110 4.44 2.68 12.43
N PRO A 111 5.57 2.24 11.86
CA PRO A 111 6.79 3.03 11.86
C PRO A 111 6.71 4.18 10.86
N VAL A 112 7.43 5.28 11.16
CA VAL A 112 7.71 6.33 10.17
C VAL A 112 8.81 5.87 9.20
N GLY A 113 8.79 6.41 7.98
CA GLY A 113 9.86 6.25 6.99
C GLY A 113 10.18 7.56 6.27
N GLU A 114 10.81 7.43 5.09
CA GLU A 114 11.30 8.57 4.29
C GLU A 114 10.37 8.92 3.11
N GLU A 115 9.44 8.03 2.76
CA GLU A 115 8.48 8.26 1.70
C GLU A 115 7.19 8.84 2.28
N ALA A 116 6.71 9.94 1.71
CA ALA A 116 5.45 10.55 2.12
C ALA A 116 4.28 9.76 1.55
N LEU A 117 3.21 9.61 2.33
CA LEU A 117 1.92 9.17 1.80
C LEU A 117 1.41 10.22 0.81
N ASP A 118 0.95 9.77 -0.34
CA ASP A 118 0.38 10.62 -1.38
C ASP A 118 -0.77 9.88 -2.10
N PRO A 119 -2.00 10.42 -2.08
CA PRO A 119 -3.17 9.78 -2.68
C PRO A 119 -3.05 9.61 -4.20
N ASP A 120 -2.28 10.45 -4.89
CA ASP A 120 -2.11 10.42 -6.33
C ASP A 120 -0.90 9.58 -6.79
N VAL A 121 -0.05 9.15 -5.85
CA VAL A 121 1.22 8.48 -6.17
C VAL A 121 1.31 7.07 -5.61
N ASN A 122 1.13 6.86 -4.30
CA ASN A 122 1.50 5.58 -3.66
C ASN A 122 0.42 4.94 -2.78
N MET A 123 -0.59 5.69 -2.30
CA MET A 123 -1.60 5.13 -1.39
C MET A 123 -2.42 3.98 -2.00
N GLY A 124 -2.56 3.93 -3.32
CA GLY A 124 -3.27 2.87 -4.03
C GLY A 124 -2.57 1.50 -3.96
N ASP A 125 -1.24 1.50 -3.77
CA ASP A 125 -0.40 0.30 -3.75
C ASP A 125 0.04 -0.11 -2.34
N ILE A 126 -0.29 0.70 -1.32
CA ILE A 126 0.02 0.45 0.09
C ILE A 126 -1.17 -0.19 0.78
N LEU A 127 -1.01 -1.40 1.29
CA LEU A 127 -2.06 -2.11 2.02
C LEU A 127 -2.00 -1.82 3.52
N ILE A 128 -3.19 -1.68 4.11
CA ILE A 128 -3.35 -1.64 5.56
C ILE A 128 -3.18 -3.05 6.12
N VAL A 129 -2.44 -3.16 7.22
CA VAL A 129 -2.38 -4.38 8.05
C VAL A 129 -2.88 -4.04 9.46
N SER A 130 -3.39 -5.04 10.17
CA SER A 130 -3.94 -4.86 11.51
C SER A 130 -2.85 -4.55 12.56
N PRO A 131 -3.02 -3.52 13.40
CA PRO A 131 -2.10 -3.17 14.49
C PRO A 131 -2.27 -4.01 15.77
#